data_AF-A0A956ZAT2-F1
#
_entry.id   AF-A0A956ZAT2-F1
#
_cell.length_a   1.000
_cell.length_b   1.000
_cell.length_c   1.000
_cell.angle_alpha   90.00
_cell.angle_beta   90.00
_cell.angle_gamma   90.00
#
_symmetry.space_group_name_H-M   'P 1'
#
loop_
_entity.id
_entity.type
_entity.pdbx_description
1 polymer ?
#
loop_
_entity_poly.entity_id
_entity_poly.type
_entity_poly.pdbx_seq_one_letter_code
_entity_poly.pdbx_strand_id
1 'polypeptide(L)'
;MNRATAILLLFALILPAVACSTVQTGKTMAIDNPLQESRTKQSLSQARQDVEKSRRALDKCMEASGGDETRCQSQKAQYDKDVEAYVSFQGS
;
A
#
# COMPACT_ATOMS: atom_id res chain seq x y z
N MET A 1 -37.36 29.75 -21.47
CA MET A 1 -37.03 29.55 -20.03
C MET A 1 -36.08 28.38 -19.92
N ASN A 2 -34.78 28.62 -20.01
CA ASN A 2 -33.78 27.55 -19.85
C ASN A 2 -33.11 27.75 -18.49
N ARG A 3 -33.70 27.09 -17.48
CA ARG A 3 -33.37 27.19 -16.04
C ARG A 3 -32.04 26.52 -15.67
N ALA A 4 -31.17 26.26 -16.64
CA ALA A 4 -29.98 25.42 -16.48
C ALA A 4 -28.66 26.21 -16.42
N THR A 5 -28.67 27.51 -16.72
CA THR A 5 -27.46 28.36 -16.72
C THR A 5 -27.23 29.13 -15.41
N ALA A 6 -28.10 28.97 -14.40
CA ALA A 6 -28.01 29.70 -13.13
C ALA A 6 -27.37 28.92 -11.97
N ILE A 7 -27.02 27.64 -12.16
CA ILE A 7 -26.56 26.75 -11.06
C ILE A 7 -25.02 26.60 -11.02
N LEU A 8 -24.32 26.92 -12.11
CA LEU A 8 -22.85 26.72 -12.20
C LEU A 8 -22.01 27.86 -11.60
N LEU A 9 -22.62 28.99 -11.21
CA LEU A 9 -21.92 30.16 -10.65
C LEU A 9 -21.95 30.23 -9.10
N LEU A 10 -22.47 29.19 -8.43
CA LEU A 10 -22.62 29.16 -6.97
C LEU A 10 -21.53 28.37 -6.22
N PHE A 11 -20.62 27.68 -6.92
CA PHE A 11 -19.53 26.90 -6.30
C PHE A 11 -18.22 27.67 -6.09
N ALA A 12 -18.14 28.95 -6.49
CA ALA A 12 -16.93 29.76 -6.41
C ALA A 12 -16.78 30.57 -5.09
N LEU A 13 -17.63 30.33 -4.09
CA LEU A 13 -17.76 31.19 -2.89
C LEU A 13 -17.63 30.43 -1.56
N ILE A 14 -16.74 29.42 -1.50
CA ILE A 14 -16.35 28.79 -0.23
C ILE A 14 -14.81 28.72 -0.14
N LEU A 15 -14.20 29.89 0.01
CA LEU A 15 -12.94 30.06 0.75
C LEU A 15 -13.33 30.85 2.01
N PRO A 16 -12.77 30.61 3.22
CA PRO A 16 -11.34 30.40 3.42
C PRO A 16 -10.92 29.48 4.59
N ALA A 17 -9.62 29.16 4.63
CA ALA A 17 -8.83 29.00 5.84
C ALA A 17 -9.34 28.04 6.93
N VAL A 18 -9.20 26.73 6.69
CA VAL A 18 -8.81 25.86 7.82
C VAL A 18 -7.38 26.21 8.17
N ALA A 19 -7.27 26.97 9.26
CA ALA A 19 -6.05 27.37 9.90
C ALA A 19 -5.04 26.21 9.93
N CYS A 20 -3.79 26.57 9.66
CA CYS A 20 -2.64 25.93 10.27
C CYS A 20 -2.88 25.82 11.79
N SER A 21 -3.53 24.75 12.21
CA SER A 21 -3.44 24.27 13.58
C SER A 21 -2.03 23.77 13.74
N THR A 22 -1.17 24.70 14.15
CA THR A 22 0.16 24.46 14.69
C THR A 22 -0.01 23.49 15.86
N VAL A 23 -0.01 22.19 15.59
CA VAL A 23 0.11 21.16 16.61
C VAL A 23 1.54 21.24 17.08
N GLN A 24 1.71 22.02 18.13
CA GLN A 24 2.92 22.18 18.89
C GLN A 24 3.32 20.82 19.46
N THR A 25 4.38 20.27 18.90
CA THR A 25 5.47 19.63 19.64
C THR A 25 5.09 18.41 20.47
N GLY A 26 4.79 17.31 19.77
CA GLY A 26 5.39 16.03 20.14
C GLY A 26 6.60 15.80 19.25
N LYS A 27 7.79 16.30 19.65
CA LYS A 27 9.05 15.73 19.14
C LYS A 27 9.07 14.27 19.62
N THR A 28 8.42 13.36 18.90
CA THR A 28 8.98 12.02 18.77
C THR A 28 10.31 12.26 18.09
N MET A 29 11.35 12.31 18.90
CA MET A 29 12.70 12.19 18.38
C MET A 29 12.66 10.94 17.50
N ALA A 30 12.73 11.14 16.19
CA ALA A 30 13.26 10.12 15.30
C ALA A 30 14.70 9.94 15.80
N ILE A 31 14.86 9.11 16.82
CA ILE A 31 16.09 8.40 17.04
C ILE A 31 16.08 7.47 15.84
N ASP A 32 16.67 7.93 14.73
CA ASP A 32 17.10 7.09 13.63
C ASP A 32 18.09 6.12 14.24
N ASN A 33 17.57 5.07 14.87
CA ASN A 33 18.37 4.04 15.46
C ASN A 33 18.84 3.23 14.25
N PRO A 34 20.13 3.29 13.88
CA PRO A 34 20.62 2.59 12.69
C PRO A 34 20.37 1.08 12.78
N LEU A 35 20.17 0.54 14.00
CA LEU A 35 19.75 -0.84 14.22
C LEU A 35 18.31 -1.11 13.78
N GLN A 36 17.38 -0.16 13.97
CA GLN A 36 15.99 -0.30 13.55
C GLN A 36 15.89 -0.22 12.03
N GLU A 37 16.55 0.75 11.40
CA GLU A 37 16.60 0.89 9.94
C GLU A 37 17.26 -0.32 9.28
N SER A 38 18.37 -0.83 9.83
CA SER A 38 19.03 -2.03 9.32
C SER A 38 18.15 -3.28 9.44
N ARG A 39 17.41 -3.44 10.55
CA ARG A 39 16.44 -4.54 10.71
C ARG A 39 15.29 -4.42 9.74
N THR A 40 14.72 -3.24 9.55
CA THR A 40 13.65 -3.01 8.56
C THR A 40 14.13 -3.32 7.15
N LYS A 41 15.33 -2.87 6.76
CA LYS A 41 15.93 -3.20 5.45
C LYS A 41 16.15 -4.70 5.26
N GLN A 42 16.62 -5.40 6.30
CA GLN A 42 16.77 -6.85 6.26
C GLN A 42 15.42 -7.57 6.13
N SER A 43 14.41 -7.17 6.91
CA SER A 43 13.05 -7.70 6.83
C SER A 43 12.41 -7.43 5.47
N LEU A 44 12.64 -6.25 4.88
CA LEU A 44 12.14 -5.88 3.55
C LEU A 44 12.82 -6.72 2.45
N SER A 45 14.13 -6.96 2.57
CA SER A 45 14.83 -7.87 1.66
C SER A 45 14.29 -9.30 1.75
N GLN A 46 14.00 -9.79 2.96
CA GLN A 46 13.42 -11.12 3.15
C GLN A 46 12.01 -11.19 2.55
N ALA A 47 11.16 -10.21 2.85
CA ALA A 47 9.80 -10.15 2.30
C ALA A 47 9.78 -10.10 0.77
N ARG A 48 10.74 -9.40 0.13
CA ARG A 48 10.89 -9.45 -1.34
C ARG A 48 11.20 -10.86 -1.85
N GLN A 49 12.09 -11.58 -1.17
CA GLN A 49 12.44 -12.96 -1.55
C GLN A 49 11.24 -13.89 -1.39
N ASP A 50 10.46 -13.72 -0.32
CA ASP A 50 9.26 -14.51 -0.05
C ASP A 50 8.19 -14.27 -1.12
N VAL A 51 7.94 -13.01 -1.51
CA VAL A 51 7.05 -12.65 -2.63
C VAL A 51 7.50 -13.28 -3.95
N GLU A 52 8.78 -13.20 -4.29
CA GLU A 52 9.31 -13.82 -5.51
C GLU A 52 9.16 -15.34 -5.50
N LYS A 53 9.33 -15.97 -4.33
CA LYS A 53 9.19 -17.42 -4.15
C LYS A 53 7.73 -17.85 -4.31
N SER A 54 6.79 -17.16 -3.67
CA SER A 54 5.36 -17.47 -3.80
C SER A 54 4.82 -17.13 -5.18
N ARG A 55 5.30 -16.06 -5.84
CA ARG A 55 4.98 -15.78 -7.25
C ARG A 55 5.37 -16.94 -8.14
N ARG A 56 6.62 -17.42 -8.06
CA ARG A 56 7.09 -18.57 -8.86
C ARG A 56 6.30 -19.85 -8.57
N ALA A 57 5.85 -20.04 -7.33
CA ALA A 57 5.01 -21.19 -6.98
C ALA A 57 3.61 -21.08 -7.60
N LEU A 58 3.03 -19.88 -7.60
CA LEU A 58 1.76 -19.58 -8.27
C LEU A 58 1.90 -19.75 -9.79
N ASP A 59 2.94 -19.19 -10.41
CA ASP A 59 3.20 -19.31 -11.85
C ASP A 59 3.30 -20.78 -12.27
N LYS A 60 4.08 -21.59 -11.54
CA LYS A 60 4.18 -23.05 -11.78
C LYS A 60 2.86 -23.78 -11.63
N CYS A 61 2.04 -23.38 -10.65
CA CYS A 61 0.72 -23.96 -10.46
C CYS A 61 -0.19 -23.62 -11.65
N MET A 62 -0.18 -22.36 -12.09
CA MET A 62 -0.95 -21.90 -13.24
C MET A 62 -0.53 -22.60 -14.52
N GLU A 63 0.77 -22.76 -14.76
CA GLU A 63 1.32 -23.53 -15.88
C GLU A 63 0.85 -25.00 -15.83
N ALA A 64 0.95 -25.65 -14.66
CA ALA A 64 0.53 -27.04 -14.49
C ALA A 64 -0.99 -27.24 -14.58
N SER A 65 -1.77 -26.22 -14.22
CA SER A 65 -3.24 -26.26 -14.21
C SER A 65 -3.86 -25.74 -15.51
N GLY A 66 -3.04 -25.41 -16.53
CA GLY A 66 -3.54 -24.87 -17.80
C GLY A 66 -4.19 -23.49 -17.67
N GLY A 67 -3.76 -22.69 -16.70
CA GLY A 67 -4.30 -21.36 -16.41
C GLY A 67 -5.53 -21.35 -15.52
N ASP A 68 -5.95 -22.49 -14.97
CA ASP A 68 -7.09 -22.56 -14.05
C ASP A 68 -6.71 -22.08 -12.63
N GLU A 69 -6.98 -20.81 -12.37
CA GLU A 69 -6.71 -20.15 -11.07
C GLU A 69 -7.46 -20.79 -9.89
N THR A 70 -8.60 -21.46 -10.14
CA THR A 70 -9.37 -22.12 -9.07
C THR A 70 -8.60 -23.29 -8.46
N ARG A 71 -7.69 -23.90 -9.22
CA ARG A 71 -6.82 -25.00 -8.75
C ARG A 71 -5.59 -24.50 -8.00
N CYS A 72 -5.29 -23.20 -8.11
CA CYS A 72 -4.12 -22.56 -7.52
C CYS A 72 -4.45 -21.57 -6.39
N GLN A 73 -5.66 -21.64 -5.84
CA GLN A 73 -6.14 -20.72 -4.79
C GLN A 73 -5.23 -20.69 -3.56
N SER A 74 -4.62 -21.83 -3.20
CA SER A 74 -3.69 -21.90 -2.08
C SER A 74 -2.40 -21.11 -2.35
N GLN A 75 -1.79 -21.28 -3.53
CA GLN A 75 -0.60 -20.54 -3.94
C GLN A 75 -0.90 -19.05 -4.10
N LYS A 76 -2.10 -18.73 -4.59
CA LYS A 76 -2.57 -17.36 -4.72
C LYS A 76 -2.72 -16.69 -3.35
N ALA A 77 -3.39 -17.34 -2.40
CA ALA A 77 -3.56 -16.81 -1.05
C ALA A 77 -2.20 -16.60 -0.35
N GLN A 78 -1.24 -17.52 -0.57
CA GLN A 78 0.11 -17.37 -0.04
C GLN A 78 0.83 -16.17 -0.67
N TYR A 79 0.75 -16.01 -1.99
CA TYR A 79 1.31 -14.85 -2.69
C TYR A 79 0.70 -13.53 -2.19
N ASP A 80 -0.63 -13.47 -2.07
CA ASP A 80 -1.34 -12.28 -1.59
C ASP A 80 -0.86 -11.90 -0.17
N LYS A 81 -0.70 -12.90 0.71
CA LYS A 81 -0.18 -12.70 2.09
C LYS A 81 1.27 -12.20 2.11
N ASP A 82 2.14 -12.75 1.26
CA ASP A 82 3.54 -12.32 1.20
C ASP A 82 3.65 -10.89 0.64
N VAL A 83 2.80 -10.52 -0.32
CA VAL A 83 2.70 -9.15 -0.84
C VAL A 83 2.23 -8.19 0.25
N GLU A 84 1.20 -8.55 1.01
CA GLU A 84 0.73 -7.73 2.14
C GLU A 84 1.84 -7.50 3.17
N ALA A 85 2.59 -8.55 3.52
CA ALA A 85 3.74 -8.44 4.41
C ALA A 85 4.81 -7.50 3.83
N TYR A 86 5.16 -7.63 2.55
CA TYR A 86 6.13 -6.76 1.89
C TYR A 86 5.68 -5.29 1.85
N VAL A 87 4.40 -5.02 1.58
CA VAL A 87 3.84 -3.66 1.59
C VAL A 87 3.85 -3.08 3.01
N SER A 88 3.57 -3.88 4.04
CA SER A 88 3.61 -3.42 5.44
C SER A 88 5.00 -2.91 5.85
N PHE A 89 6.07 -3.52 5.34
CA PHE A 89 7.45 -3.08 5.56
C PHE A 89 7.84 -1.83 4.75
N GLN A 90 7.14 -1.51 3.66
CA GLN A 90 7.40 -0.29 2.87
C GLN A 90 6.71 0.96 3.46
N GLY A 91 5.63 0.77 4.21
CA GLY A 91 4.91 1.85 4.91
C GLY A 91 5.40 2.12 6.33
N SER A 92 6.45 1.41 6.79
CA SER A 92 7.04 1.52 8.13
C SER A 92 8.27 2.41 8.16
#